data_AF-A0A349DIW9-F1
#
_entry.id   AF-A0A349DIW9-F1
#
_cell.length_a   1.000
_cell.length_b   1.000
_cell.length_c   1.000
_cell.angle_alpha   90.00
_cell.angle_beta   90.00
_cell.angle_gamma   90.00
#
_symmetry.space_group_name_H-M   'P 1'
#
loop_
_entity.id
_entity.type
_entity.pdbx_description
1 polymer ?
#
loop_
_entity_poly.entity_id
_entity_poly.type
_entity_poly.pdbx_seq_one_letter_code
_entity_poly.pdbx_strand_id
1 'polypeptide(L)'
;LLYYTDQIGKLNSHIDNPSGYDYVNTLIEAVDDGKVPPATSKEYIQYMACDFQNMHDERIKHPLTFIEMSGEIFQDTYTKTLDEMPHKFRRYLFENPNRKYIFLTVDYNMGGNYKQKKHFEFLLKFLAQNGTLETVEGIVLIIAKWDGKPEDIEAEANMFLQRSYLSLINLCEEFVQEFDLSFHVYKFSLGDFEANGMRYQYVPDDSEEIYHLLCETTTAIEKSGKKKKKKRRFW
;
A
#
# COMPACT_ATOMS: atom_id res chain seq x y z
N LEU A 1 -5.54 -3.88 -7.06
CA LEU A 1 -4.16 -4.41 -7.22
C LEU A 1 -4.14 -5.93 -7.40
N LEU A 2 -4.40 -6.74 -6.37
CA LEU A 2 -4.31 -8.22 -6.48
C LEU A 2 -5.20 -8.79 -7.60
N TYR A 3 -6.45 -8.35 -7.67
CA TYR A 3 -7.37 -8.71 -8.77
C TYR A 3 -6.81 -8.35 -10.15
N TYR A 4 -6.36 -7.10 -10.36
CA TYR A 4 -5.74 -6.69 -11.62
C TYR A 4 -4.56 -7.60 -12.00
N THR A 5 -3.63 -7.82 -11.07
CA THR A 5 -2.43 -8.62 -11.31
C THR A 5 -2.77 -10.07 -11.64
N ASP A 6 -3.85 -10.61 -11.05
CA ASP A 6 -4.39 -11.94 -11.37
C ASP A 6 -5.00 -11.98 -12.77
N GLN A 7 -5.82 -11.00 -13.13
CA GLN A 7 -6.47 -10.90 -14.46
C GLN A 7 -5.45 -10.84 -15.61
N ILE A 8 -4.31 -10.19 -15.40
CA ILE A 8 -3.24 -10.14 -16.40
C ILE A 8 -2.28 -11.35 -16.34
N GLY A 9 -2.55 -12.33 -15.48
CA GLY A 9 -1.76 -13.55 -15.32
C GLY A 9 -0.36 -13.32 -14.72
N LYS A 10 -0.20 -12.26 -13.92
CA LYS A 10 1.10 -11.86 -13.32
C LYS A 10 1.16 -12.06 -11.81
N LEU A 11 0.11 -12.60 -11.18
CA LEU A 11 0.07 -12.91 -9.75
C LEU A 11 0.44 -14.37 -9.51
N ASN A 12 1.31 -14.61 -8.52
CA ASN A 12 1.57 -15.94 -7.99
C ASN A 12 1.46 -15.93 -6.46
N SER A 13 0.27 -16.25 -5.93
CA SER A 13 0.02 -16.34 -4.49
C SER A 13 0.68 -17.56 -3.88
N HIS A 14 1.37 -17.40 -2.75
CA HIS A 14 2.10 -18.50 -2.12
C HIS A 14 1.17 -19.34 -1.23
N ILE A 15 1.18 -20.66 -1.43
CA ILE A 15 0.32 -21.63 -0.71
C ILE A 15 0.86 -22.04 0.67
N ASP A 16 2.12 -21.74 0.96
CA ASP A 16 2.77 -22.02 2.25
C ASP A 16 2.28 -21.10 3.38
N ASN A 17 1.48 -20.08 3.03
CA ASN A 17 0.67 -19.28 3.94
C ASN A 17 -0.83 -19.45 3.60
N PRO A 18 -1.49 -20.51 4.08
CA PRO A 18 -2.88 -20.81 3.73
C PRO A 18 -3.85 -19.66 4.06
N SER A 19 -3.69 -19.04 5.23
CA SER A 19 -4.55 -17.93 5.65
C SER A 19 -4.41 -16.70 4.73
N GLY A 20 -3.18 -16.40 4.28
CA GLY A 20 -2.96 -15.32 3.32
C GLY A 20 -3.47 -15.67 1.92
N TYR A 21 -3.28 -16.92 1.49
CA TYR A 21 -3.78 -17.43 0.22
C TYR A 21 -5.31 -17.34 0.12
N ASP A 22 -6.03 -17.81 1.15
CA ASP A 22 -7.49 -17.74 1.23
C ASP A 22 -7.98 -16.29 1.23
N TYR A 23 -7.26 -15.40 1.91
CA TYR A 23 -7.60 -13.98 1.96
C TYR A 23 -7.40 -13.31 0.60
N VAL A 24 -6.29 -13.59 -0.11
CA VAL A 24 -6.08 -13.10 -1.49
C VAL A 24 -7.21 -13.54 -2.41
N ASN A 25 -7.60 -14.81 -2.36
CA ASN A 25 -8.70 -15.31 -3.19
C ASN A 25 -10.03 -14.65 -2.85
N THR A 26 -10.31 -14.44 -1.56
CA THR A 26 -11.51 -13.72 -1.11
C THR A 26 -11.55 -12.29 -1.68
N LEU A 27 -10.41 -11.59 -1.71
CA LEU A 27 -10.32 -10.26 -2.30
C LEU A 27 -10.52 -10.28 -3.82
N ILE A 28 -9.96 -11.27 -4.52
CA ILE A 28 -10.13 -11.44 -5.98
C ILE A 28 -11.59 -11.72 -6.31
N GLU A 29 -12.21 -12.70 -5.65
CA GLU A 29 -13.61 -13.08 -5.85
C GLU A 29 -14.57 -11.92 -5.56
N ALA A 30 -14.30 -11.13 -4.51
CA ALA A 30 -15.13 -9.97 -4.21
C ALA A 30 -15.12 -8.94 -5.35
N VAL A 31 -13.94 -8.66 -5.93
CA VAL A 31 -13.82 -7.72 -7.05
C VAL A 31 -14.45 -8.30 -8.33
N ASP A 32 -14.26 -9.59 -8.60
CA ASP A 32 -14.87 -10.30 -9.75
C ASP A 32 -16.41 -10.24 -9.70
N ASP A 33 -16.98 -10.43 -8.51
CA ASP A 33 -18.41 -10.31 -8.25
C ASP A 33 -18.94 -8.86 -8.26
N GLY A 34 -18.06 -7.86 -8.43
CA GLY A 34 -18.38 -6.44 -8.35
C GLY A 34 -18.82 -6.00 -6.95
N LYS A 35 -18.34 -6.67 -5.89
CA LYS A 35 -18.67 -6.43 -4.49
C LYS A 35 -17.52 -5.75 -3.76
N VAL A 36 -17.86 -4.89 -2.80
CA VAL A 36 -16.86 -4.30 -1.91
C VAL A 36 -16.34 -5.40 -0.98
N PRO A 37 -15.01 -5.60 -0.88
CA PRO A 37 -14.44 -6.54 0.07
C PRO A 37 -14.89 -6.25 1.51
N PRO A 38 -15.11 -7.29 2.34
CA PRO A 38 -15.51 -7.09 3.72
C PRO A 38 -14.43 -6.35 4.51
N ALA A 39 -14.83 -5.60 5.53
CA ALA A 39 -13.89 -4.92 6.41
C ALA A 39 -13.01 -5.94 7.16
N THR A 40 -11.72 -5.66 7.23
CA THR A 40 -10.75 -6.46 7.99
C THR A 40 -11.08 -6.41 9.48
N SER A 41 -11.06 -7.56 10.14
CA SER A 41 -11.36 -7.67 11.56
C SER A 41 -10.32 -6.93 12.41
N LYS A 42 -10.79 -6.28 13.48
CA LYS A 42 -10.01 -5.39 14.35
C LYS A 42 -8.72 -5.99 14.89
N GLU A 43 -8.73 -7.30 15.13
CA GLU A 43 -7.65 -8.03 15.81
C GLU A 43 -6.59 -8.60 14.84
N TYR A 44 -6.76 -8.43 13.53
CA TYR A 44 -5.98 -9.15 12.54
C TYR A 44 -5.06 -8.22 11.73
N ILE A 45 -3.76 -8.49 11.84
CA ILE A 45 -2.78 -8.12 10.82
C ILE A 45 -2.79 -9.24 9.79
N GLN A 46 -3.31 -8.96 8.59
CA GLN A 46 -3.33 -9.91 7.49
C GLN A 46 -2.01 -9.89 6.75
N TYR A 47 -1.51 -11.08 6.47
CA TYR A 47 -0.22 -11.30 5.84
C TYR A 47 -0.47 -12.13 4.57
N MET A 48 -0.10 -11.58 3.43
CA MET A 48 -0.28 -12.20 2.11
C MET A 48 1.07 -12.23 1.39
N ALA A 49 1.58 -13.44 1.13
CA ALA A 49 2.82 -13.62 0.38
C ALA A 49 2.49 -13.96 -1.07
N CYS A 50 3.13 -13.26 -2.00
CA CYS A 50 2.94 -13.48 -3.44
C CYS A 50 4.16 -13.02 -4.24
N ASP A 51 4.29 -13.52 -5.47
CA ASP A 51 5.18 -12.90 -6.46
C ASP A 51 4.36 -12.12 -7.48
N PHE A 52 4.86 -10.94 -7.86
CA PHE A 52 4.47 -10.28 -9.10
C PHE A 52 5.47 -10.67 -10.20
N GLN A 53 4.98 -11.05 -11.36
CA GLN A 53 5.83 -11.31 -12.52
C GLN A 53 6.08 -10.00 -13.28
N ASN A 54 7.33 -9.66 -13.59
CA ASN A 54 7.62 -8.40 -14.28
C ASN A 54 6.93 -8.32 -15.65
N MET A 55 6.40 -7.14 -15.99
CA MET A 55 5.69 -6.93 -17.25
C MET A 55 6.55 -7.01 -18.50
N HIS A 56 7.83 -6.64 -18.41
CA HIS A 56 8.73 -6.58 -19.56
C HIS A 56 9.53 -7.87 -19.72
N ASP A 57 9.67 -8.65 -18.65
CA ASP A 57 10.36 -9.94 -18.69
C ASP A 57 9.75 -10.94 -17.71
N GLU A 58 9.00 -11.90 -18.25
CA GLU A 58 8.34 -12.96 -17.50
C GLU A 58 9.28 -13.86 -16.68
N ARG A 59 10.58 -13.81 -16.95
CA ARG A 59 11.58 -14.55 -16.18
C ARG A 59 11.94 -13.83 -14.89
N ILE A 60 11.59 -12.56 -14.76
CA ILE A 60 11.82 -11.74 -13.58
C ILE A 60 10.58 -11.80 -12.69
N LYS A 61 10.82 -12.08 -11.42
CA LYS A 61 9.81 -12.06 -10.36
C LYS A 61 10.15 -11.03 -9.31
N HIS A 62 9.12 -10.45 -8.72
CA HIS A 62 9.18 -9.55 -7.58
C HIS A 62 8.48 -10.22 -6.41
N PRO A 63 9.22 -10.86 -5.48
CA PRO A 63 8.63 -11.46 -4.30
C PRO A 63 8.18 -10.34 -3.35
N LEU A 64 6.91 -10.37 -2.99
CA LEU A 64 6.27 -9.36 -2.16
C LEU A 64 5.57 -10.00 -0.97
N THR A 65 5.41 -9.18 0.05
CA THR A 65 4.57 -9.49 1.20
C THR A 65 3.70 -8.28 1.46
N PHE A 66 2.39 -8.45 1.32
CA PHE A 66 1.42 -7.45 1.76
C PHE A 66 1.07 -7.69 3.22
N ILE A 67 1.13 -6.60 3.99
CA ILE A 67 0.76 -6.58 5.40
C ILE A 67 -0.35 -5.57 5.54
N GLU A 68 -1.57 -6.06 5.68
CA GLU A 68 -2.74 -5.22 5.90
C GLU A 68 -3.00 -5.09 7.40
N MET A 69 -3.18 -3.86 7.86
CA MET A 69 -3.43 -3.54 9.26
C MET A 69 -4.74 -2.74 9.37
N SER A 70 -5.64 -3.16 10.27
CA SER A 70 -6.87 -2.40 10.55
C SER A 70 -6.54 -0.98 11.04
N GLY A 71 -7.39 -0.02 10.67
CA GLY A 71 -7.39 1.34 11.21
C GLY A 71 -7.39 1.39 12.75
N GLU A 72 -8.01 0.40 13.40
CA GLU A 72 -8.11 0.30 14.85
C GLU A 72 -6.77 -0.01 15.51
N ILE A 73 -5.88 -0.73 14.84
CA ILE A 73 -4.52 -0.96 15.34
C ILE A 73 -3.79 0.37 15.49
N PHE A 74 -3.96 1.31 14.56
CA PHE A 74 -3.34 2.64 14.68
C PHE A 74 -3.93 3.46 15.83
N GLN A 75 -5.22 3.30 16.10
CA GLN A 75 -5.84 3.92 17.27
C GLN A 75 -5.32 3.32 18.58
N ASP A 76 -5.18 2.00 18.64
CA ASP A 76 -4.74 1.28 19.83
C ASP A 76 -3.25 1.47 20.12
N THR A 77 -2.44 1.72 19.08
CA THR A 77 -0.99 1.95 19.19
C THR A 77 -0.63 3.42 19.39
N TYR A 78 -1.57 4.34 19.13
CA TYR A 78 -1.35 5.77 19.34
C TYR A 78 -0.93 6.05 20.79
N THR A 79 0.18 6.75 20.97
CA THR A 79 0.81 7.09 22.27
C THR A 79 1.44 5.94 23.07
N LYS A 80 1.44 4.71 22.55
CA LYS A 80 2.15 3.58 23.18
C LYS A 80 3.66 3.63 22.94
N THR A 81 4.41 3.07 23.87
CA THR A 81 5.83 2.74 23.70
C THR A 81 6.02 1.45 22.90
N LEU A 82 7.24 1.19 22.43
CA LEU A 82 7.51 0.02 21.58
C LEU A 82 7.10 -1.29 22.28
N ASP A 83 7.45 -1.47 23.54
CA ASP A 83 7.16 -2.71 24.29
C ASP A 83 5.65 -2.96 24.52
N GLU A 84 4.84 -1.90 24.48
CA GLU A 84 3.38 -1.96 24.62
C GLU A 84 2.67 -2.28 23.28
N MET A 85 3.41 -2.28 22.16
CA MET A 85 2.85 -2.58 20.84
C MET A 85 2.55 -4.08 20.69
N PRO A 86 1.49 -4.44 19.93
CA PRO A 86 1.21 -5.85 19.62
C PRO A 86 2.41 -6.56 19.01
N HIS A 87 2.69 -7.79 19.46
CA HIS A 87 3.88 -8.54 19.00
C HIS A 87 3.96 -8.66 17.46
N LYS A 88 2.85 -8.93 16.77
CA LYS A 88 2.83 -8.99 15.30
C LYS A 88 3.20 -7.63 14.69
N PHE A 89 2.67 -6.53 15.22
CA PHE A 89 3.00 -5.17 14.77
C PHE A 89 4.49 -4.89 14.90
N ARG A 90 5.07 -5.22 16.07
CA ARG A 90 6.52 -5.11 16.30
C ARG A 90 7.33 -5.93 15.32
N ARG A 91 6.96 -7.21 15.18
CA ARG A 91 7.68 -8.17 14.34
C ARG A 91 7.75 -7.73 12.89
N TYR A 92 6.66 -7.20 12.34
CA TYR A 92 6.60 -6.82 10.93
C TYR A 92 7.25 -5.47 10.63
N LEU A 93 7.08 -4.49 11.51
CA LEU A 93 7.58 -3.14 11.25
C LEU A 93 9.02 -2.94 11.74
N PHE A 94 9.38 -3.44 12.92
CA PHE A 94 10.63 -3.08 13.59
C PHE A 94 11.66 -4.22 13.59
N GLU A 95 11.23 -5.47 13.81
CA GLU A 95 12.16 -6.59 13.96
C GLU A 95 12.54 -7.24 12.61
N ASN A 96 11.77 -6.99 11.56
CA ASN A 96 12.02 -7.54 10.23
C ASN A 96 12.94 -6.62 9.41
N PRO A 97 14.10 -7.10 8.93
CA PRO A 97 15.07 -6.29 8.19
C PRO A 97 14.74 -6.11 6.70
N ASN A 98 13.64 -6.71 6.20
CA ASN A 98 13.25 -6.58 4.80
C ASN A 98 13.01 -5.12 4.44
N ARG A 99 13.28 -4.79 3.17
CA ARG A 99 12.92 -3.50 2.60
C ARG A 99 11.40 -3.35 2.55
N LYS A 100 10.89 -2.14 2.77
CA LYS A 100 9.46 -1.88 2.95
C LYS A 100 9.00 -0.71 2.09
N TYR A 101 7.76 -0.82 1.62
CA TYR A 101 6.94 0.32 1.23
C TYR A 101 5.86 0.53 2.27
N ILE A 102 5.60 1.77 2.65
CA ILE A 102 4.53 2.13 3.60
C ILE A 102 3.39 2.75 2.81
N PHE A 103 2.24 2.08 2.78
CA PHE A 103 1.03 2.60 2.17
C PHE A 103 0.13 3.23 3.24
N LEU A 104 -0.12 4.53 3.12
CA LEU A 104 -1.07 5.27 3.97
C LEU A 104 -2.32 5.54 3.15
N THR A 105 -3.46 5.00 3.55
CA THR A 105 -4.73 5.22 2.82
C THR A 105 -5.58 6.25 3.55
N VAL A 106 -5.94 7.33 2.86
CA VAL A 106 -6.86 8.37 3.32
C VAL A 106 -8.16 8.29 2.56
N ASP A 107 -9.29 8.45 3.25
CA ASP A 107 -10.61 8.50 2.62
C ASP A 107 -10.90 9.93 2.19
N TYR A 108 -11.10 10.15 0.89
CA TYR A 108 -11.42 11.46 0.32
C TYR A 108 -12.68 12.08 0.96
N ASN A 109 -13.71 11.27 1.18
CA ASN A 109 -14.99 11.71 1.75
C ASN A 109 -14.87 12.04 3.25
N MET A 110 -13.77 11.65 3.89
CA MET A 110 -13.47 11.96 5.29
C MET A 110 -12.42 13.06 5.45
N GLY A 111 -12.31 14.01 4.51
CA GLY A 111 -11.36 15.13 4.51
C GLY A 111 -11.34 16.06 5.74
N GLY A 112 -12.04 15.74 6.82
CA GLY A 112 -11.93 16.40 8.13
C GLY A 112 -11.45 15.48 9.27
N ASN A 113 -11.02 14.24 8.99
CA ASN A 113 -10.65 13.29 10.03
C ASN A 113 -9.27 13.61 10.64
N TYR A 114 -9.24 14.62 11.50
CA TYR A 114 -8.06 15.05 12.24
C TYR A 114 -7.35 13.91 12.97
N LYS A 115 -8.10 12.90 13.45
CA LYS A 115 -7.54 11.74 14.16
C LYS A 115 -6.70 10.86 13.24
N GLN A 116 -7.19 10.54 12.03
CA GLN A 116 -6.44 9.72 11.07
C GLN A 116 -5.09 10.35 10.73
N LYS A 117 -5.09 11.65 10.43
CA LYS A 117 -3.85 12.40 10.19
C LYS A 117 -2.88 12.30 11.36
N LYS A 118 -3.36 12.53 12.59
CA LYS A 118 -2.50 12.48 13.79
C LYS A 118 -1.93 11.10 14.05
N HIS A 119 -2.69 10.04 13.77
CA HIS A 119 -2.21 8.68 13.90
C HIS A 119 -1.11 8.36 12.86
N PHE A 120 -1.26 8.83 11.62
CA PHE A 120 -0.22 8.67 10.60
C PHE A 120 1.05 9.48 10.93
N GLU A 121 0.91 10.74 11.37
CA GLU A 121 2.04 11.55 11.83
C GLU A 121 2.79 10.88 13.00
N PHE A 122 2.05 10.34 13.98
CA PHE A 122 2.64 9.61 15.10
C PHE A 122 3.36 8.35 14.63
N LEU A 123 2.71 7.53 13.78
CA LEU A 123 3.30 6.30 13.25
C LEU A 123 4.62 6.61 12.54
N LEU A 124 4.64 7.54 11.58
CA LEU A 124 5.84 7.82 10.81
C LEU A 124 6.99 8.31 11.70
N LYS A 125 6.71 9.21 12.65
CA LYS A 125 7.72 9.67 13.62
C LYS A 125 8.20 8.53 14.52
N PHE A 126 7.30 7.66 14.93
CA PHE A 126 7.64 6.50 15.76
C PHE A 126 8.50 5.49 14.98
N LEU A 127 8.21 5.26 13.70
CA LEU A 127 9.04 4.44 12.82
C LEU A 127 10.44 5.05 12.62
N ALA A 128 10.52 6.37 12.46
CA ALA A 128 11.79 7.09 12.35
C ALA A 128 12.63 6.95 13.64
N GLN A 129 12.01 7.20 14.80
CA GLN A 129 12.67 7.11 16.11
C GLN A 129 13.21 5.72 16.43
N ASN A 130 12.61 4.67 15.87
CA ASN A 130 13.01 3.29 16.09
C ASN A 130 13.75 2.68 14.88
N GLY A 131 14.33 3.51 14.00
CA GLY A 131 15.21 3.09 12.90
C GLY A 131 14.53 2.32 11.76
N THR A 132 13.20 2.20 11.77
CA THR A 132 12.48 1.44 10.73
C THR A 132 12.59 2.11 9.36
N LEU A 133 12.58 3.45 9.32
CA LEU A 133 12.66 4.21 8.07
C LEU A 133 13.98 3.99 7.31
N GLU A 134 15.05 3.52 7.97
CA GLU A 134 16.30 3.14 7.31
C GLU A 134 16.14 1.97 6.31
N THR A 135 15.05 1.20 6.43
CA THR A 135 14.72 0.08 5.53
C THR A 135 13.53 0.39 4.61
N VAL A 136 12.98 1.60 4.67
CA VAL A 136 11.82 2.00 3.85
C VAL A 136 12.32 2.60 2.55
N GLU A 137 11.89 2.02 1.42
CA GLU A 137 12.22 2.53 0.07
C GLU A 137 11.25 3.61 -0.40
N GLY A 138 10.04 3.62 0.16
CA GLY A 138 9.09 4.68 -0.09
C GLY A 138 7.85 4.68 0.77
N ILE A 139 7.23 5.87 0.82
CA ILE A 139 5.93 6.12 1.41
C ILE A 139 4.97 6.43 0.27
N VAL A 140 3.82 5.77 0.27
CA VAL A 140 2.77 5.95 -0.73
C VAL A 140 1.49 6.40 -0.04
N LEU A 141 1.01 7.58 -0.38
CA LEU A 141 -0.27 8.09 0.09
C LEU A 141 -1.35 7.77 -0.95
N ILE A 142 -2.31 6.92 -0.57
CA ILE A 142 -3.46 6.57 -1.41
C ILE A 142 -4.67 7.38 -0.97
N ILE A 143 -5.23 8.18 -1.87
CA ILE A 143 -6.50 8.87 -1.70
C ILE A 143 -7.62 7.95 -2.21
N ALA A 144 -8.23 7.19 -1.31
CA ALA A 144 -9.26 6.23 -1.63
C ALA A 144 -10.66 6.88 -1.77
N LYS A 145 -11.58 6.14 -2.39
CA LYS A 145 -12.97 6.56 -2.70
C LYS A 145 -13.00 7.80 -3.58
N TRP A 146 -12.16 7.76 -4.63
CA TRP A 146 -12.04 8.79 -5.65
C TRP A 146 -13.10 8.64 -6.77
N ASP A 147 -14.15 7.86 -6.55
CA ASP A 147 -15.21 7.63 -7.53
C ASP A 147 -15.96 8.93 -7.92
N GLY A 148 -16.24 9.07 -9.22
CA GLY A 148 -17.11 10.13 -9.78
C GLY A 148 -16.58 11.56 -9.74
N LYS A 149 -15.26 11.78 -9.73
CA LYS A 149 -14.63 13.11 -9.62
C LYS A 149 -14.30 13.76 -10.98
N PRO A 150 -14.29 15.11 -11.07
CA PRO A 150 -14.17 15.86 -12.33
C PRO A 150 -12.79 15.77 -13.01
N GLU A 151 -12.71 16.26 -14.27
CA GLU A 151 -11.56 16.16 -15.18
C GLU A 151 -10.24 16.77 -14.67
N ASP A 152 -10.28 17.80 -13.81
CA ASP A 152 -9.06 18.39 -13.20
C ASP A 152 -8.68 17.66 -11.89
N ILE A 153 -8.30 16.41 -12.09
CA ILE A 153 -8.09 15.40 -11.04
C ILE A 153 -6.94 15.78 -10.10
N GLU A 154 -5.85 16.34 -10.65
CA GLU A 154 -4.63 16.62 -9.91
C GLU A 154 -4.77 17.87 -9.01
N ALA A 155 -5.40 18.94 -9.52
CA ALA A 155 -5.65 20.14 -8.74
C ALA A 155 -6.57 19.86 -7.53
N GLU A 156 -7.62 19.07 -7.72
CA GLU A 156 -8.54 18.69 -6.63
C GLU A 156 -7.85 17.81 -5.59
N ALA A 157 -7.05 16.82 -6.01
CA ALA A 157 -6.29 15.98 -5.09
C ALA A 157 -5.32 16.81 -4.26
N ASN A 158 -4.60 17.74 -4.91
CA ASN A 158 -3.70 18.66 -4.25
C ASN A 158 -4.42 19.58 -3.27
N MET A 159 -5.58 20.15 -3.63
CA MET A 159 -6.37 20.98 -2.72
C MET A 159 -6.87 20.20 -1.50
N PHE A 160 -7.38 18.98 -1.70
CA PHE A 160 -7.80 18.10 -0.60
C PHE A 160 -6.64 17.85 0.37
N LEU A 161 -5.49 17.48 -0.18
CA LEU A 161 -4.28 17.19 0.57
C LEU A 161 -3.74 18.41 1.31
N GLN A 162 -3.66 19.57 0.65
CA GLN A 162 -3.22 20.82 1.29
C GLN A 162 -4.17 21.29 2.39
N ARG A 163 -5.49 21.12 2.20
CA ARG A 163 -6.47 21.53 3.22
C ARG A 163 -6.44 20.64 4.46
N SER A 164 -6.25 19.34 4.25
CA SER A 164 -6.58 18.34 5.29
C SER A 164 -5.35 17.61 5.83
N TYR A 165 -4.31 17.43 5.02
CA TYR A 165 -3.14 16.58 5.28
C TYR A 165 -1.78 17.28 5.09
N LEU A 166 -1.73 18.61 4.91
CA LEU A 166 -0.48 19.35 4.67
C LEU A 166 0.64 19.03 5.67
N SER A 167 0.33 18.93 6.96
CA SER A 167 1.34 18.60 7.98
C SER A 167 1.90 17.18 7.86
N LEU A 168 1.11 16.24 7.35
CA LEU A 168 1.57 14.88 7.04
C LEU A 168 2.44 14.87 5.78
N ILE A 169 2.07 15.65 4.76
CA ILE A 169 2.83 15.75 3.50
C ILE A 169 4.20 16.35 3.76
N ASN A 170 4.26 17.48 4.48
CA ASN A 170 5.52 18.09 4.85
C ASN A 170 6.42 17.13 5.64
N LEU A 171 5.83 16.33 6.54
CA LEU A 171 6.57 15.29 7.28
C LEU A 171 7.13 14.21 6.34
N CYS A 172 6.36 13.75 5.36
CA CYS A 172 6.86 12.82 4.35
C CYS A 172 7.99 13.42 3.52
N GLU A 173 7.88 14.69 3.09
CA GLU A 173 8.92 15.39 2.34
C GLU A 173 10.20 15.60 3.16
N GLU A 174 10.08 15.89 4.46
CA GLU A 174 11.21 15.92 5.39
C GLU A 174 11.91 14.53 5.43
N PHE A 175 11.14 13.45 5.53
CA PHE A 175 11.69 12.10 5.58
C PHE A 175 12.27 11.61 4.26
N VAL A 176 11.76 12.06 3.11
CA VAL A 176 12.40 11.85 1.80
C VAL A 176 13.84 12.34 1.84
N GLN A 177 14.08 13.53 2.38
CA GLN A 177 15.42 14.12 2.45
C GLN A 177 16.29 13.44 3.51
N GLU A 178 15.74 13.11 4.67
CA GLU A 178 16.49 12.53 5.79
C GLU A 178 16.90 11.07 5.54
N PHE A 179 16.02 10.28 4.94
CA PHE A 179 16.20 8.82 4.81
C PHE A 179 16.47 8.34 3.37
N ASP A 180 16.55 9.24 2.39
CA ASP A 180 16.72 8.91 0.97
C ASP A 180 15.63 7.94 0.46
N LEU A 181 14.38 8.19 0.84
CA LEU A 181 13.21 7.40 0.45
C LEU A 181 12.37 8.13 -0.60
N SER A 182 11.53 7.39 -1.33
CA SER A 182 10.58 7.95 -2.30
C SER A 182 9.25 8.34 -1.63
N PHE A 183 8.58 9.38 -2.13
CA PHE A 183 7.22 9.73 -1.72
C PHE A 183 6.31 9.86 -2.94
N HIS A 184 5.20 9.11 -2.94
CA HIS A 184 4.23 9.10 -4.03
C HIS A 184 2.82 9.32 -3.50
N VAL A 185 2.00 9.97 -4.32
CA VAL A 185 0.57 10.17 -4.05
C VAL A 185 -0.21 9.57 -5.21
N TYR A 186 -1.17 8.71 -4.90
CA TYR A 186 -2.08 8.14 -5.88
C TYR A 186 -3.52 8.38 -5.45
N LYS A 187 -4.38 8.70 -6.41
CA LYS A 187 -5.82 8.49 -6.25
C LYS A 187 -6.15 7.00 -6.41
N PHE A 188 -7.24 6.56 -5.79
CA PHE A 188 -7.70 5.20 -5.96
C PHE A 188 -9.23 5.10 -5.88
N SER A 189 -9.82 4.54 -6.93
CA SER A 189 -11.19 4.02 -6.91
C SER A 189 -11.19 2.52 -7.18
N LEU A 190 -12.16 1.81 -6.60
CA LEU A 190 -12.46 0.44 -7.03
C LEU A 190 -13.11 0.42 -8.42
N GLY A 191 -13.78 1.51 -8.81
CA GLY A 191 -14.39 1.67 -10.11
C GLY A 191 -15.70 2.47 -10.03
N ASP A 192 -16.62 2.16 -10.94
CA ASP A 192 -17.89 2.88 -11.08
C ASP A 192 -18.97 2.22 -10.23
N PHE A 193 -19.36 2.87 -9.14
CA PHE A 193 -20.35 2.36 -8.20
C PHE A 193 -21.78 2.56 -8.69
N GLU A 194 -22.63 1.55 -8.45
CA GLU A 194 -24.08 1.70 -8.54
C GLU A 194 -24.56 2.73 -7.49
N ALA A 195 -25.74 3.33 -7.73
CA ALA A 195 -26.33 4.33 -6.81
C ALA A 195 -26.55 3.81 -5.37
N ASN A 196 -26.61 2.48 -5.17
CA ASN A 196 -26.74 1.87 -3.84
C ASN A 196 -25.39 1.71 -3.11
N GLY A 197 -24.26 1.92 -3.77
CA GLY A 197 -22.91 1.79 -3.24
C GLY A 197 -22.47 0.35 -2.88
N MET A 198 -23.31 -0.65 -3.15
CA MET A 198 -23.05 -2.06 -2.81
C MET A 198 -22.38 -2.84 -3.95
N ARG A 199 -22.53 -2.35 -5.18
CA ARG A 199 -21.95 -2.93 -6.38
C ARG A 199 -21.17 -1.89 -7.16
N TYR A 200 -20.17 -2.35 -7.90
CA TYR A 200 -19.42 -1.51 -8.82
C TYR A 200 -18.93 -2.30 -10.02
N GLN A 201 -18.65 -1.58 -11.10
CA GLN A 201 -17.85 -2.08 -12.21
C GLN A 201 -16.39 -1.73 -11.97
N TYR A 202 -15.52 -2.74 -11.91
CA TYR A 202 -14.10 -2.54 -11.67
C TYR A 202 -13.42 -1.73 -12.79
N VAL A 203 -12.58 -0.76 -12.42
CA VAL A 203 -11.74 0.02 -13.34
C VAL A 203 -10.26 -0.22 -13.01
N PRO A 204 -9.43 -0.69 -13.96
CA PRO A 204 -8.09 -1.19 -13.67
C PRO A 204 -7.02 -0.10 -13.48
N ASP A 205 -7.21 1.09 -14.03
CA ASP A 205 -6.18 2.14 -14.20
C ASP A 205 -5.36 2.39 -12.93
N ASP A 206 -6.01 2.70 -11.80
CA ASP A 206 -5.30 3.02 -10.55
C ASP A 206 -4.55 1.78 -9.98
N SER A 207 -5.04 0.57 -10.24
CA SER A 207 -4.35 -0.67 -9.83
C SER A 207 -3.17 -1.00 -10.73
N GLU A 208 -3.28 -0.68 -12.01
CA GLU A 208 -2.19 -0.80 -12.98
C GLU A 208 -1.03 0.11 -12.57
N GLU A 209 -1.28 1.39 -12.27
CA GLU A 209 -0.24 2.33 -11.85
C GLU A 209 0.53 1.85 -10.60
N ILE A 210 -0.19 1.38 -9.58
CA ILE A 210 0.46 0.85 -8.36
C ILE A 210 1.26 -0.42 -8.66
N TYR A 211 0.77 -1.26 -9.57
CA TYR A 211 1.50 -2.45 -10.02
C TYR A 211 2.80 -2.09 -10.74
N HIS A 212 2.78 -1.07 -11.62
CA HIS A 212 3.96 -0.54 -12.30
C HIS A 212 4.99 -0.04 -11.27
N LEU A 213 4.57 0.81 -10.34
CA LEU A 213 5.42 1.29 -9.24
C LEU A 213 6.14 0.14 -8.55
N LEU A 214 5.38 -0.86 -8.07
CA LEU A 214 5.95 -2.00 -7.36
C LEU A 214 6.92 -2.80 -8.24
N CYS A 215 6.63 -2.99 -9.52
CA CYS A 215 7.52 -3.70 -10.43
C CYS A 215 8.80 -2.92 -10.79
N GLU A 216 8.78 -1.60 -10.69
CA GLU A 216 9.93 -0.75 -10.99
C GLU A 216 10.85 -0.54 -9.78
N THR A 217 10.28 -0.54 -8.58
CA THR A 217 11.00 -0.19 -7.36
C THR A 217 11.42 -1.38 -6.52
N THR A 218 10.70 -2.51 -6.59
CA THR A 218 10.99 -3.67 -5.73
C THR A 218 12.09 -4.56 -6.30
N THR A 219 12.62 -5.43 -5.44
CA THR A 219 13.76 -6.29 -5.79
C THR A 219 13.34 -7.39 -6.76
N ALA A 220 13.84 -7.28 -8.00
CA ALA A 220 13.73 -8.31 -9.03
C ALA A 220 14.63 -9.54 -8.77
N ILE A 221 14.08 -10.73 -8.93
CA ILE A 221 14.78 -12.01 -8.97
C ILE A 221 14.60 -12.66 -10.35
N GLU A 222 15.71 -12.89 -11.04
CA GLU A 222 15.73 -13.63 -12.31
C GLU A 222 15.58 -15.14 -12.05
N LYS A 223 14.70 -15.83 -12.81
CA LYS A 223 14.68 -17.30 -12.89
C LYS A 223 16.02 -17.79 -13.47
N SER A 224 16.94 -18.15 -12.56
CA SER A 224 18.25 -18.78 -12.78
C SER A 224 18.74 -18.84 -14.24
N GLY A 225 19.50 -17.82 -14.64
CA GLY A 225 20.28 -17.80 -15.88
C GLY A 225 21.40 -16.75 -15.82
N LYS A 226 22.49 -17.07 -15.12
CA LYS A 226 23.78 -16.31 -15.05
C LYS A 226 23.68 -14.77 -15.12
N LYS A 227 23.77 -14.16 -13.93
CA LYS A 227 23.91 -12.72 -13.63
C LYS A 227 24.64 -11.89 -14.71
N LYS A 228 24.00 -10.79 -15.13
CA LYS A 228 24.69 -9.53 -15.45
C LYS A 228 24.06 -8.38 -14.65
N LYS A 229 24.75 -7.90 -13.62
CA LYS A 229 24.42 -6.63 -12.97
C LYS A 229 24.57 -5.50 -14.00
N LYS A 230 23.46 -4.93 -14.47
CA LYS A 230 23.46 -3.61 -15.10
C LYS A 230 23.08 -2.58 -14.04
N LYS A 231 24.00 -1.67 -13.72
CA LYS A 231 23.67 -0.41 -13.06
C LYS A 231 22.77 0.39 -14.00
N ARG A 232 21.57 0.74 -13.58
CA ARG A 232 20.75 1.77 -14.25
C ARG A 232 20.79 3.05 -13.42
N ARG A 233 21.05 4.16 -14.11
CA ARG A 233 20.84 5.54 -13.66
C ARG A 233 19.39 5.89 -14.00
N PHE A 234 18.67 6.50 -13.08
CA PHE A 234 17.35 7.09 -13.34
C PHE A 234 17.49 8.56 -13.76
N TRP A 235 16.66 8.94 -14.72
CA TRP A 235 16.01 10.24 -14.84
C TRP A 235 14.51 9.95 -14.73
#